data_AF-A0A212RHV4-F1
#
_entry.id   AF-A0A212RHV4-F1
#
_cell.length_a   1.000
_cell.length_b   1.000
_cell.length_c   1.000
_cell.angle_alpha   90.00
_cell.angle_beta   90.00
_cell.angle_gamma   90.00
#
_symmetry.space_group_name_H-M   'P 1'
#
loop_
_entity.id
_entity.type
_entity.pdbx_description
1 polymer ?
#
loop_
_entity_poly.entity_id
_entity_poly.type
_entity_poly.pdbx_seq_one_letter_code
_entity_poly.pdbx_strand_id
1 'polypeptide(L)'
;MTDIATGAAPAAADAEIEELRELLFGEDKRASDGRLEKIEAQQAELDAKQGRLDAAMAQLDARQARLDAKQAQLDVALEQLDARLAQFDALQARIDSALTQFDARVSDAAARVAQIDGRVGRLSGAVSAFEGRIDRYDTRLSQGLGALSEEKRAADAGLKHLDEKLERTRDEFVTALDTRLERTFAALSAGERAVAPRMERLEQTLAAWDGDAMTRLARLEKAVEEDKRERGIGAAISYSLRNFTTYRGR
;
A
#
# COMPACT_ATOMS: atom_id res chain seq x y z
N MET A 1 95.27 159.43 35.55
CA MET A 1 96.38 158.84 34.77
C MET A 1 96.09 157.35 34.64
N THR A 2 95.75 156.93 33.41
CA THR A 2 95.91 155.58 32.81
C THR A 2 95.62 154.36 33.70
N ASP A 3 94.47 153.69 33.61
CA ASP A 3 93.97 152.84 32.50
C ASP A 3 94.82 151.56 32.32
N ILE A 4 94.37 150.42 32.86
CA ILE A 4 94.68 149.07 32.36
C ILE A 4 93.44 148.20 32.51
N ALA A 5 92.79 147.98 31.37
CA ALA A 5 91.81 146.94 31.13
C ALA A 5 92.44 145.54 31.31
N THR A 6 91.82 144.71 32.14
CA THR A 6 92.11 143.26 32.18
C THR A 6 90.82 142.52 32.51
N GLY A 7 90.11 142.07 31.48
CA GLY A 7 88.83 141.35 31.66
C GLY A 7 88.26 140.62 30.44
N ALA A 8 88.99 140.55 29.31
CA ALA A 8 88.51 139.95 28.06
C ALA A 8 89.33 138.72 27.59
N ALA A 9 90.12 138.10 28.48
CA ALA A 9 91.02 137.00 28.15
C ALA A 9 90.44 135.56 28.14
N PRO A 10 89.30 135.20 28.79
CA PRO A 10 88.88 133.80 28.81
C PRO A 10 88.22 133.32 27.51
N ALA A 11 87.42 134.17 26.83
CA ALA A 11 86.65 133.74 25.65
C ALA A 11 87.48 133.54 24.37
N ALA A 12 88.59 134.27 24.20
CA ALA A 12 89.49 134.09 23.05
C ALA A 12 90.39 132.86 23.21
N ALA A 13 90.85 132.59 24.44
CA ALA A 13 91.59 131.37 24.76
C ALA A 13 90.72 130.12 24.60
N ASP A 14 89.45 130.17 25.01
CA ASP A 14 88.51 129.06 24.83
C ASP A 14 88.26 128.73 23.33
N ALA A 15 88.27 129.74 22.45
CA ALA A 15 88.11 129.54 21.01
C ALA A 15 89.35 128.92 20.34
N GLU A 16 90.56 129.38 20.69
CA GLU A 16 91.82 128.78 20.19
C GLU A 16 92.02 127.35 20.71
N ILE A 17 91.60 127.08 21.95
CA ILE A 17 91.62 125.72 22.52
C ILE A 17 90.69 124.78 21.74
N GLU A 18 89.52 125.25 21.32
CA GLU A 18 88.57 124.42 20.57
C GLU A 18 89.01 124.20 19.12
N GLU A 19 89.66 125.19 18.49
CA GLU A 19 90.28 125.03 17.16
C GLU A 19 91.45 124.03 17.19
N LEU A 20 92.32 124.10 18.20
CA LEU A 20 93.39 123.13 18.41
C LEU A 20 92.86 121.72 18.73
N ARG A 21 91.75 121.61 19.47
CA ARG A 21 91.07 120.33 19.71
C ARG A 21 90.55 119.71 18.42
N GLU A 22 89.96 120.51 17.54
CA GLU A 22 89.43 120.03 16.27
C GLU A 22 90.55 119.65 15.28
N LEU A 23 91.70 120.34 15.33
CA LEU A 23 92.87 120.06 14.48
C LEU A 23 93.66 118.82 14.94
N LEU A 24 93.79 118.61 16.26
CA LEU A 24 94.49 117.45 16.84
C LEU A 24 93.61 116.19 16.93
N PHE A 25 92.30 116.32 17.14
CA PHE A 25 91.42 115.18 17.46
C PHE A 25 90.17 115.05 16.56
N GLY A 26 89.88 116.03 15.70
CA GLY A 26 88.67 116.02 14.87
C GLY A 26 88.65 114.90 13.83
N GLU A 27 89.78 114.59 13.18
CA GLU A 27 89.86 113.49 12.20
C GLU A 27 89.71 112.11 12.85
N ASP A 28 90.41 111.87 13.96
CA ASP A 28 90.31 110.61 14.73
C ASP A 28 88.90 110.41 15.29
N LYS A 29 88.25 111.49 15.75
CA LYS A 29 86.85 111.45 16.19
C LYS A 29 85.93 111.07 15.04
N ARG A 30 86.01 111.73 13.88
CA ARG A 30 85.20 111.39 12.69
C ARG A 30 85.46 109.97 12.20
N ALA A 31 86.70 109.48 12.24
CA ALA A 31 87.05 108.11 11.86
C ALA A 31 86.47 107.07 12.85
N SER A 32 86.48 107.38 14.14
CA SER A 32 85.83 106.57 15.17
C SER A 32 84.31 106.55 15.01
N ASP A 33 83.69 107.71 14.77
CA ASP A 33 82.25 107.85 14.54
C ASP A 33 81.82 107.04 13.30
N GLY A 34 82.55 107.13 12.18
CA GLY A 34 82.26 106.32 10.98
C GLY A 34 82.46 104.81 11.18
N ARG A 35 83.37 104.40 12.07
CA ARG A 35 83.52 102.99 12.48
C ARG A 35 82.34 102.53 13.33
N LEU A 36 81.87 103.36 14.26
CA LEU A 36 80.67 103.09 15.06
C LEU A 36 79.45 102.94 14.15
N GLU A 37 79.21 103.87 13.23
CA GLU A 37 78.12 103.78 12.25
C GLU A 37 78.16 102.47 11.44
N LYS A 38 79.35 102.04 11.00
CA LYS A 38 79.52 100.77 10.28
C LYS A 38 79.20 99.56 11.15
N ILE A 39 79.63 99.57 12.42
CA ILE A 39 79.34 98.49 13.37
C ILE A 39 77.84 98.43 13.66
N GLU A 40 77.19 99.57 13.88
CA GLU A 40 75.74 99.68 14.07
C GLU A 40 74.97 99.13 12.86
N ALA A 41 75.40 99.48 11.63
CA ALA A 41 74.80 98.94 10.42
C ALA A 41 74.97 97.41 10.29
N GLN A 42 76.14 96.88 10.64
CA GLN A 42 76.39 95.43 10.64
C GLN A 42 75.58 94.70 11.72
N GLN A 43 75.44 95.29 12.90
CA GLN A 43 74.58 94.77 13.96
C GLN A 43 73.12 94.73 13.52
N ALA A 44 72.61 95.81 12.91
CA ALA A 44 71.26 95.84 12.36
C ALA A 44 71.04 94.77 11.27
N GLU A 45 72.04 94.51 10.41
CA GLU A 45 71.96 93.44 9.41
C GLU A 45 71.93 92.04 10.05
N LEU A 46 72.75 91.81 11.10
CA LEU A 46 72.77 90.57 11.85
C LEU A 46 71.44 90.32 12.58
N ASP A 47 70.90 91.34 13.25
CA ASP A 47 69.61 91.27 13.92
C ASP A 47 68.49 90.94 12.92
N ALA A 48 68.51 91.56 11.74
CA ALA A 48 67.56 91.25 10.66
C ALA A 48 67.70 89.80 10.15
N LYS A 49 68.92 89.28 10.01
CA LYS A 49 69.15 87.88 9.62
C LYS A 49 68.68 86.92 10.71
N GLN A 50 68.93 87.24 11.97
CA GLN A 50 68.49 86.44 13.10
C GLN A 50 66.96 86.38 13.17
N GLY A 51 66.28 87.51 13.02
CA GLY A 51 64.82 87.54 12.93
C GLY A 51 64.25 86.71 11.76
N ARG A 52 64.94 86.66 10.60
CA ARG A 52 64.55 85.79 9.48
C ARG A 52 64.76 84.30 9.80
N LEU A 53 65.83 83.95 10.48
CA LEU A 53 66.09 82.57 10.91
C LEU A 53 65.05 82.12 11.93
N ASP A 54 64.73 82.95 12.92
CA ASP A 54 63.70 82.67 13.92
C ASP A 54 62.33 82.45 13.26
N ALA A 55 61.97 83.29 12.29
CA ALA A 55 60.74 83.11 11.51
C ALA A 55 60.75 81.81 10.68
N ALA A 56 61.88 81.43 10.09
CA ALA A 56 62.01 80.18 9.34
C ALA A 56 61.92 78.95 10.25
N MET A 57 62.53 78.99 11.44
CA MET A 57 62.42 77.92 12.44
C MET A 57 60.97 77.76 12.91
N ALA A 58 60.28 78.85 13.23
CA ALA A 58 58.86 78.80 13.59
C ALA A 58 57.97 78.21 12.48
N GLN A 59 58.28 78.46 11.21
CA GLN A 59 57.58 77.83 10.09
C GLN A 59 57.88 76.34 9.95
N LEU A 60 59.12 75.90 10.21
CA LEU A 60 59.47 74.48 10.22
C LEU A 60 58.78 73.74 11.35
N ASP A 61 58.74 74.32 12.55
CA ASP A 61 58.03 73.75 13.70
C ASP A 61 56.53 73.59 13.41
N ALA A 62 55.91 74.61 12.80
CA ALA A 62 54.51 74.53 12.39
C ALA A 62 54.26 73.45 11.31
N ARG A 63 55.20 73.25 10.39
CA ARG A 63 55.13 72.18 9.38
C ARG A 63 55.29 70.81 10.03
N GLN A 64 56.23 70.65 10.97
CA GLN A 64 56.45 69.41 11.69
C GLN A 64 55.20 69.02 12.48
N ALA A 65 54.63 69.94 13.25
CA ALA A 65 53.38 69.70 13.99
C ALA A 65 52.22 69.27 13.07
N ARG A 66 52.14 69.82 11.85
CA ARG A 66 51.14 69.41 10.85
C ARG A 66 51.41 68.00 10.30
N LEU A 67 52.67 67.61 10.11
CA LEU A 67 53.03 66.26 9.70
C LEU A 67 52.71 65.24 10.80
N ASP A 68 53.05 65.55 12.05
CA ASP A 68 52.75 64.69 13.20
C ASP A 68 51.24 64.48 13.34
N ALA A 69 50.43 65.54 13.18
CA ALA A 69 48.98 65.44 13.19
C ALA A 69 48.43 64.57 12.05
N LYS A 70 49.02 64.65 10.84
CA LYS A 70 48.65 63.78 9.71
C LYS A 70 49.04 62.32 9.95
N GLN A 71 50.20 62.08 10.56
CA GLN A 71 50.64 60.73 10.91
C GLN A 71 49.66 60.09 11.89
N ALA A 72 49.31 60.81 12.96
CA ALA A 72 48.31 60.34 13.92
C ALA A 72 46.94 60.03 13.28
N GLN A 73 46.51 60.84 12.30
CA GLN A 73 45.28 60.57 11.55
C GLN A 73 45.39 59.31 10.68
N LEU A 74 46.54 59.07 10.05
CA LEU A 74 46.80 57.86 9.27
C LEU A 74 46.81 56.61 10.15
N ASP A 75 47.45 56.68 11.32
CA ASP A 75 47.52 55.56 12.26
C ASP A 75 46.10 55.15 12.70
N VAL A 76 45.24 56.12 13.06
CA VAL A 76 43.83 55.87 13.39
C VAL A 76 43.06 55.29 12.19
N ALA A 77 43.32 55.77 10.97
CA ALA A 77 42.66 55.24 9.78
C ALA A 77 43.07 53.79 9.47
N LEU A 78 44.33 53.43 9.71
CA LEU A 78 44.84 52.06 9.58
C LEU A 78 44.21 51.13 10.62
N GLU A 79 44.14 51.55 11.89
CA GLU A 79 43.46 50.76 12.93
C GLU A 79 41.98 50.50 12.59
N GLN A 80 41.29 51.50 12.05
CA GLN A 80 39.90 51.34 11.58
C GLN A 80 39.79 50.38 10.38
N LEU A 81 40.76 50.41 9.46
CA LEU A 81 40.80 49.50 8.33
C LEU A 81 41.03 48.06 8.80
N ASP A 82 41.97 47.83 9.71
CA ASP A 82 42.25 46.52 10.30
C ASP A 82 41.02 45.96 11.02
N ALA A 83 40.32 46.80 11.79
CA ALA A 83 39.07 46.40 12.44
C ALA A 83 37.98 45.99 11.43
N ARG A 84 37.87 46.69 10.29
CA ARG A 84 36.92 46.34 9.22
C ARG A 84 37.30 45.04 8.51
N LEU A 85 38.59 44.82 8.26
CA LEU A 85 39.08 43.57 7.66
C LEU A 85 38.77 42.38 8.58
N ALA A 86 39.02 42.51 9.88
CA ALA A 86 38.66 41.47 10.85
C ALA A 86 37.15 41.17 10.88
N GLN A 87 36.29 42.19 10.70
CA GLN A 87 34.84 41.99 10.57
C GLN A 87 34.46 41.25 9.29
N PHE A 88 35.11 41.56 8.17
CA PHE A 88 34.90 40.86 6.91
C PHE A 88 35.32 39.39 7.01
N ASP A 89 36.48 39.10 7.60
CA ASP A 89 36.95 37.72 7.81
C ASP A 89 35.94 36.93 8.68
N ALA A 90 35.43 37.55 9.75
CA ALA A 90 34.42 36.93 10.60
C ALA A 90 33.09 36.69 9.86
N LEU A 91 32.69 37.59 8.98
CA LEU A 91 31.50 37.42 8.15
C LEU A 91 31.69 36.27 7.14
N GLN A 92 32.85 36.20 6.49
CA GLN A 92 33.18 35.14 5.54
C GLN A 92 33.15 33.77 6.23
N ALA A 93 33.76 33.63 7.41
CA ALA A 93 33.73 32.39 8.18
C ALA A 93 32.29 31.96 8.55
N ARG A 94 31.40 32.92 8.85
CA ARG A 94 29.98 32.64 9.11
C ARG A 94 29.25 32.16 7.86
N ILE A 95 29.52 32.77 6.70
CA ILE A 95 28.95 32.37 5.41
C ILE A 95 29.40 30.95 5.07
N ASP A 96 30.69 30.64 5.19
CA ASP A 96 31.23 29.30 4.90
C ASP A 96 30.60 28.22 5.79
N SER A 97 30.42 28.51 7.08
CA SER A 97 29.71 27.63 8.01
C SER A 97 28.24 27.44 7.62
N ALA A 98 27.54 28.51 7.23
CA ALA A 98 26.16 28.44 6.81
C ALA A 98 25.99 27.63 5.51
N LEU A 99 26.88 27.79 4.54
CA LEU A 99 26.90 27.01 3.30
C LEU A 99 27.14 25.53 3.58
N THR A 100 28.09 25.20 4.45
CA THR A 100 28.35 23.81 4.86
C THR A 100 27.11 23.16 5.49
N GLN A 101 26.41 23.90 6.37
CA GLN A 101 25.16 23.41 6.98
C GLN A 101 24.03 23.28 5.96
N PHE A 102 23.95 24.20 4.99
CA PHE A 102 22.98 24.14 3.92
C PHE A 102 23.20 22.90 3.04
N ASP A 103 24.44 22.63 2.62
CA ASP A 103 24.79 21.45 1.84
C ASP A 103 24.44 20.15 2.57
N ALA A 104 24.71 20.08 3.88
CA ALA A 104 24.32 18.93 4.70
C ALA A 104 22.80 18.72 4.73
N ARG A 105 22.02 19.80 4.83
CA ARG A 105 20.53 19.74 4.80
C ARG A 105 20.02 19.30 3.43
N VAL A 106 20.62 19.79 2.34
CA VAL A 106 20.27 19.38 0.97
C VAL A 106 20.56 17.89 0.78
N SER A 107 21.70 17.40 1.28
CA SER A 107 22.04 15.97 1.23
C SER A 107 21.06 15.10 2.04
N ASP A 108 20.66 15.52 3.25
CA ASP A 108 19.64 14.80 4.04
C ASP A 108 18.28 14.78 3.33
N ALA A 109 17.87 15.92 2.75
CA ALA A 109 16.64 16.00 1.98
C ALA A 109 16.66 15.06 0.78
N ALA A 110 17.78 15.00 0.03
CA ALA A 110 17.94 14.08 -1.09
C ALA A 110 17.83 12.60 -0.66
N ALA A 111 18.45 12.24 0.48
CA ALA A 111 18.36 10.89 1.03
C ALA A 111 16.92 10.52 1.45
N ARG A 112 16.18 11.47 2.04
CA ARG A 112 14.76 11.29 2.38
C ARG A 112 13.89 11.11 1.15
N VAL A 113 14.13 11.87 0.08
CA VAL A 113 13.41 11.71 -1.19
C VAL A 113 13.65 10.31 -1.76
N ALA A 114 14.90 9.86 -1.83
CA ALA A 114 15.23 8.50 -2.29
C ALA A 114 14.55 7.40 -1.46
N GLN A 115 14.46 7.60 -0.13
CA GLN A 115 13.73 6.68 0.75
C GLN A 115 12.23 6.65 0.43
N ILE A 116 11.61 7.81 0.20
CA ILE A 116 10.21 7.94 -0.17
C ILE A 116 9.96 7.24 -1.51
N ASP A 117 10.80 7.47 -2.52
CA ASP A 117 10.69 6.82 -3.82
C ASP A 117 10.75 5.29 -3.69
N GLY A 118 11.67 4.79 -2.87
CA GLY A 118 11.74 3.36 -2.56
C GLY A 118 10.49 2.81 -1.86
N ARG A 119 9.84 3.61 -0.99
CA ARG A 119 8.57 3.23 -0.35
C ARG A 119 7.41 3.23 -1.35
N VAL A 120 7.35 4.23 -2.22
CA VAL A 120 6.34 4.33 -3.28
C VAL A 120 6.45 3.13 -4.22
N GLY A 121 7.66 2.78 -4.69
CA GLY A 121 7.88 1.61 -5.53
C GLY A 121 7.42 0.30 -4.89
N ARG A 122 7.66 0.11 -3.58
CA ARG A 122 7.15 -1.06 -2.84
C ARG A 122 5.62 -1.09 -2.75
N LEU A 123 5.00 0.06 -2.51
CA LEU A 123 3.53 0.17 -2.48
C LEU A 123 2.93 -0.13 -3.84
N SER A 124 3.49 0.41 -4.92
CA SER A 124 3.06 0.10 -6.29
C SER A 124 3.14 -1.40 -6.58
N GLY A 125 4.26 -2.06 -6.23
CA GLY A 125 4.39 -3.51 -6.39
C GLY A 125 3.37 -4.31 -5.56
N ALA A 126 3.07 -3.86 -4.34
CA ALA A 126 2.05 -4.49 -3.50
C ALA A 126 0.64 -4.34 -4.09
N VAL A 127 0.30 -3.17 -4.63
CA VAL A 127 -0.99 -2.92 -5.30
C VAL A 127 -1.14 -3.85 -6.51
N SER A 128 -0.15 -3.94 -7.39
CA SER A 128 -0.21 -4.85 -8.55
C SER A 128 -0.33 -6.32 -8.14
N ALA A 129 0.31 -6.72 -7.04
CA ALA A 129 0.14 -8.08 -6.51
C ALA A 129 -1.27 -8.33 -5.98
N PHE A 130 -1.92 -7.33 -5.37
CA PHE A 130 -3.31 -7.41 -4.94
C PHE A 130 -4.28 -7.46 -6.12
N GLU A 131 -4.10 -6.63 -7.15
CA GLU A 131 -4.87 -6.67 -8.40
C GLU A 131 -4.83 -8.08 -9.00
N GLY A 132 -3.64 -8.66 -9.16
CA GLY A 132 -3.52 -10.02 -9.68
C GLY A 132 -4.15 -11.09 -8.77
N ARG A 133 -4.27 -10.86 -7.45
CA ARG A 133 -5.02 -11.76 -6.56
C ARG A 133 -6.52 -11.64 -6.77
N ILE A 134 -7.03 -10.43 -6.99
CA ILE A 134 -8.44 -10.17 -7.28
C ILE A 134 -8.83 -10.88 -8.58
N ASP A 135 -8.05 -10.70 -9.66
CA ASP A 135 -8.32 -11.37 -10.94
C ASP A 135 -8.39 -12.90 -10.82
N ARG A 136 -7.50 -13.48 -9.99
CA ARG A 136 -7.52 -14.93 -9.70
C ARG A 136 -8.77 -15.34 -8.93
N TYR A 137 -9.22 -14.52 -7.97
CA TYR A 137 -10.46 -14.82 -7.24
C TYR A 137 -11.68 -14.70 -8.15
N ASP A 138 -11.76 -13.67 -8.98
CA ASP A 138 -12.85 -13.50 -9.94
C ASP A 138 -12.92 -14.69 -10.90
N THR A 139 -11.78 -15.11 -11.45
CA THR A 139 -11.70 -16.31 -12.31
C THR A 139 -12.21 -17.55 -11.59
N ARG A 140 -11.76 -17.80 -10.34
CA ARG A 140 -12.19 -18.96 -9.55
C ARG A 140 -13.67 -18.91 -9.20
N LEU A 141 -14.20 -17.73 -8.89
CA LEU A 141 -15.62 -17.54 -8.61
C LEU A 141 -16.47 -17.80 -9.85
N SER A 142 -16.09 -17.26 -11.01
CA SER A 142 -16.79 -17.52 -12.26
C SER A 142 -16.77 -19.01 -12.63
N GLN A 143 -15.62 -19.68 -12.48
CA GLN A 143 -15.50 -21.12 -12.72
C GLN A 143 -16.36 -21.93 -11.74
N GLY A 144 -16.32 -21.60 -10.45
CA GLY A 144 -17.11 -22.28 -9.43
C GLY A 144 -18.62 -22.12 -9.63
N LEU A 145 -19.08 -20.91 -9.96
CA LEU A 145 -20.48 -20.64 -10.29
C LEU A 145 -20.92 -21.37 -11.56
N GLY A 146 -20.05 -21.43 -12.58
CA GLY A 146 -20.30 -22.21 -13.79
C GLY A 146 -20.46 -23.70 -13.48
N ALA A 147 -19.53 -24.28 -12.73
CA ALA A 147 -19.57 -25.68 -12.33
C ALA A 147 -20.82 -26.03 -11.52
N LEU A 148 -21.19 -25.18 -10.54
CA LEU A 148 -22.39 -25.37 -9.73
C LEU A 148 -23.67 -25.27 -10.58
N SER A 149 -23.70 -24.37 -11.57
CA SER A 149 -24.82 -24.26 -12.50
C SER A 149 -24.98 -25.52 -13.35
N GLU A 150 -23.88 -26.13 -13.80
CA GLU A 150 -23.91 -27.38 -14.56
C GLU A 150 -24.30 -28.57 -13.70
N GLU A 151 -23.77 -28.67 -12.48
CA GLU A 151 -24.16 -29.71 -11.52
C GLU A 151 -25.65 -29.64 -11.21
N LYS A 152 -26.18 -28.42 -11.00
CA LYS A 152 -27.62 -28.22 -10.80
C LYS A 152 -28.43 -28.69 -12.01
N ARG A 153 -28.03 -28.33 -13.23
CA ARG A 153 -28.72 -28.80 -14.46
C ARG A 153 -28.70 -30.31 -14.59
N ALA A 154 -27.56 -30.94 -14.30
CA ALA A 154 -27.42 -32.40 -14.33
C ALA A 154 -28.31 -33.07 -13.27
N ALA A 155 -28.40 -32.51 -12.07
CA ALA A 155 -29.29 -32.99 -11.01
C ALA A 155 -30.76 -32.85 -11.41
N ASP A 156 -31.17 -31.71 -11.93
CA ASP A 156 -32.55 -31.46 -12.42
C ASP A 156 -32.93 -32.46 -13.53
N ALA A 157 -32.01 -32.72 -14.47
CA ALA A 157 -32.20 -33.71 -15.53
C ALA A 157 -32.28 -35.15 -14.98
N GLY A 158 -31.44 -35.49 -14.01
CA GLY A 158 -31.45 -36.78 -13.33
C GLY A 158 -32.76 -37.04 -12.58
N LEU A 159 -33.28 -36.03 -11.86
CA LEU A 159 -34.58 -36.11 -11.18
C LEU A 159 -35.71 -36.32 -12.18
N LYS A 160 -35.74 -35.57 -13.28
CA LYS A 160 -36.74 -35.78 -14.35
C LYS A 160 -36.67 -37.19 -14.92
N HIS A 161 -35.47 -37.70 -15.18
CA HIS A 161 -35.30 -39.05 -15.70
C HIS A 161 -35.79 -40.13 -14.72
N LEU A 162 -35.51 -39.96 -13.42
CA LEU A 162 -36.01 -40.86 -12.37
C LEU A 162 -37.54 -40.82 -12.28
N ASP A 163 -38.14 -39.64 -12.35
CA ASP A 163 -39.59 -39.45 -12.34
C ASP A 163 -40.26 -40.18 -13.51
N GLU A 164 -39.75 -39.98 -14.74
CA GLU A 164 -40.24 -40.70 -15.92
C GLU A 164 -40.03 -42.23 -15.83
N LYS A 165 -38.92 -42.68 -15.23
CA LYS A 165 -38.67 -44.12 -15.05
C LYS A 165 -39.59 -44.72 -14.00
N LEU A 166 -39.85 -44.01 -12.90
CA LEU A 166 -40.79 -44.41 -11.86
C LEU A 166 -42.19 -44.53 -12.46
N GLU A 167 -42.64 -43.54 -13.22
CA GLU A 167 -43.92 -43.55 -13.91
C GLU A 167 -44.03 -44.74 -14.87
N ARG A 168 -43.05 -44.97 -15.76
CA ARG A 168 -43.04 -46.15 -16.63
C ARG A 168 -43.11 -47.47 -15.87
N THR A 169 -42.26 -47.65 -14.85
CA THR A 169 -42.24 -48.91 -14.08
C THR A 169 -43.52 -49.13 -13.29
N ARG A 170 -44.11 -48.07 -12.72
CA ARG A 170 -45.42 -48.11 -12.07
C ARG A 170 -46.49 -48.55 -13.06
N ASP A 171 -46.55 -47.92 -14.22
CA ASP A 171 -47.57 -48.20 -15.23
C ASP A 171 -47.42 -49.62 -15.79
N GLU A 172 -46.19 -50.06 -16.09
CA GLU A 172 -45.88 -51.44 -16.48
C GLU A 172 -46.32 -52.45 -15.41
N PHE A 173 -46.03 -52.18 -14.13
CA PHE A 173 -46.43 -53.05 -13.03
C PHE A 173 -47.95 -53.11 -12.88
N VAL A 174 -48.63 -51.97 -12.95
CA VAL A 174 -50.09 -51.87 -12.87
C VAL A 174 -50.73 -52.62 -14.02
N THR A 175 -50.30 -52.40 -15.27
CA THR A 175 -50.82 -53.12 -16.44
C THR A 175 -50.56 -54.62 -16.35
N ALA A 176 -49.38 -55.03 -15.88
CA ALA A 176 -49.05 -56.45 -15.69
C ALA A 176 -49.94 -57.11 -14.63
N LEU A 177 -50.21 -56.43 -13.52
CA LEU A 177 -51.13 -56.89 -12.49
C LEU A 177 -52.56 -56.98 -13.02
N ASP A 178 -53.03 -55.96 -13.73
CA ASP A 178 -54.38 -55.90 -14.29
C ASP A 178 -54.60 -57.06 -15.27
N THR A 179 -53.67 -57.24 -16.21
CA THR A 179 -53.68 -58.37 -17.16
C THR A 179 -53.64 -59.73 -16.45
N ARG A 180 -52.85 -59.86 -15.36
CA ARG A 180 -52.78 -61.11 -14.59
C ARG A 180 -54.09 -61.37 -13.86
N LEU A 181 -54.69 -60.34 -13.25
CA LEU A 181 -55.99 -60.43 -12.58
C LEU A 181 -57.06 -60.86 -13.57
N GLU A 182 -57.17 -60.20 -14.73
CA GLU A 182 -58.10 -60.55 -15.80
C GLU A 182 -57.96 -62.02 -16.23
N ARG A 183 -56.72 -62.49 -16.47
CA ARG A 183 -56.47 -63.90 -16.81
C ARG A 183 -56.91 -64.85 -15.71
N THR A 184 -56.62 -64.54 -14.45
CA THR A 184 -57.02 -65.40 -13.32
C THR A 184 -58.54 -65.42 -13.13
N PHE A 185 -59.23 -64.30 -13.27
CA PHE A 185 -60.69 -64.24 -13.24
C PHE A 185 -61.30 -65.02 -14.41
N ALA A 186 -60.78 -64.85 -15.63
CA ALA A 186 -61.25 -65.60 -16.79
C ALA A 186 -61.06 -67.11 -16.62
N ALA A 187 -59.90 -67.54 -16.09
CA ALA A 187 -59.62 -68.94 -15.81
C ALA A 187 -60.54 -69.50 -14.72
N LEU A 188 -60.80 -68.73 -13.65
CA LEU A 188 -61.72 -69.11 -12.58
C LEU A 188 -63.14 -69.25 -13.13
N SER A 189 -63.66 -68.27 -13.86
CA SER A 189 -64.98 -68.32 -14.47
C SER A 189 -65.12 -69.45 -15.49
N ALA A 190 -64.06 -69.75 -16.26
CA ALA A 190 -64.06 -70.92 -17.15
C ALA A 190 -64.10 -72.23 -16.36
N GLY A 191 -63.36 -72.31 -15.25
CA GLY A 191 -63.39 -73.42 -14.30
C GLY A 191 -64.79 -73.64 -13.73
N GLU A 192 -65.41 -72.58 -13.19
CA GLU A 192 -66.79 -72.61 -12.67
C GLU A 192 -67.78 -73.12 -13.71
N ARG A 193 -67.73 -72.60 -14.94
CA ARG A 193 -68.59 -73.07 -16.05
C ARG A 193 -68.34 -74.54 -16.41
N ALA A 194 -67.12 -75.04 -16.24
CA ALA A 194 -66.77 -76.42 -16.56
C ALA A 194 -67.16 -77.43 -15.46
N VAL A 195 -67.47 -76.99 -14.24
CA VAL A 195 -67.91 -77.87 -13.14
C VAL A 195 -69.25 -78.51 -13.47
N ALA A 196 -70.24 -77.73 -13.90
CA ALA A 196 -71.58 -78.23 -14.21
C ALA A 196 -71.58 -79.42 -15.19
N PRO A 197 -70.98 -79.34 -16.39
CA PRO A 197 -70.95 -80.48 -17.33
C PRO A 197 -70.03 -81.63 -16.88
N ARG A 198 -69.11 -81.41 -15.93
CA ARG A 198 -68.34 -82.52 -15.32
C ARG A 198 -69.19 -83.26 -14.30
N MET A 199 -69.94 -82.54 -13.46
CA MET A 199 -70.89 -83.14 -12.53
C MET A 199 -71.96 -83.92 -13.27
N GLU A 200 -72.54 -83.35 -14.34
CA GLU A 200 -73.52 -84.03 -15.17
C GLU A 200 -72.94 -85.33 -15.78
N ARG A 201 -71.71 -85.29 -16.30
CA ARG A 201 -71.04 -86.51 -16.79
C ARG A 201 -70.81 -87.54 -15.69
N LEU A 202 -70.42 -87.12 -14.49
CA LEU A 202 -70.23 -88.03 -13.35
C LEU A 202 -71.57 -88.68 -12.96
N GLU A 203 -72.64 -87.90 -12.87
CA GLU A 203 -74.00 -88.39 -12.62
C GLU A 203 -74.42 -89.40 -13.69
N GLN A 204 -74.20 -89.10 -14.97
CA GLN A 204 -74.47 -90.03 -16.08
C GLN A 204 -73.65 -91.31 -15.97
N THR A 205 -72.35 -91.23 -15.65
CA THR A 205 -71.52 -92.43 -15.49
C THR A 205 -71.92 -93.28 -14.28
N LEU A 206 -72.29 -92.66 -13.16
CA LEU A 206 -72.82 -93.35 -11.98
C LEU A 206 -74.13 -94.07 -12.32
N ALA A 207 -75.05 -93.38 -13.00
CA ALA A 207 -76.30 -93.99 -13.47
C ALA A 207 -76.05 -95.17 -14.43
N ALA A 208 -75.08 -95.05 -15.33
CA ALA A 208 -74.69 -96.13 -16.23
C ALA A 208 -74.06 -97.32 -15.47
N TRP A 209 -73.26 -97.06 -14.45
CA TRP A 209 -72.66 -98.09 -13.60
C TRP A 209 -73.74 -98.84 -12.80
N ASP A 210 -74.70 -98.13 -12.21
CA ASP A 210 -75.87 -98.74 -11.55
C ASP A 210 -76.69 -99.58 -12.52
N GLY A 211 -76.91 -99.07 -13.75
CA GLY A 211 -77.60 -99.81 -14.81
C GLY A 211 -76.88 -101.09 -15.23
N ASP A 212 -75.55 -101.04 -15.42
CA ASP A 212 -74.75 -102.22 -15.78
C ASP A 212 -74.64 -103.21 -14.61
N ALA A 213 -74.52 -102.73 -13.37
CA ALA A 213 -74.56 -103.55 -12.17
C ALA A 213 -75.90 -104.29 -12.06
N MET A 214 -77.03 -103.59 -12.24
CA MET A 214 -78.36 -104.19 -12.28
C MET A 214 -78.51 -105.21 -13.42
N THR A 215 -77.97 -104.91 -14.60
CA THR A 215 -78.02 -105.82 -15.75
C THR A 215 -77.18 -107.08 -15.51
N ARG A 216 -76.00 -106.94 -14.91
CA ARG A 216 -75.15 -108.07 -14.50
C ARG A 216 -75.80 -108.92 -13.41
N LEU A 217 -76.43 -108.29 -12.42
CA LEU A 217 -77.24 -108.99 -11.42
C LEU A 217 -78.37 -109.78 -12.07
N ALA A 218 -79.15 -109.17 -12.97
CA ALA A 218 -80.21 -109.86 -13.69
C ALA A 218 -79.69 -111.03 -14.56
N ARG A 219 -78.52 -110.88 -15.21
CA ARG A 219 -77.88 -111.99 -15.95
C ARG A 219 -77.37 -113.08 -15.03
N LEU A 220 -76.80 -112.74 -13.88
CA LEU A 220 -76.37 -113.72 -12.88
C LEU A 220 -77.59 -114.45 -12.30
N GLU A 221 -78.68 -113.75 -11.99
CA GLU A 221 -79.95 -114.37 -11.58
C GLU A 221 -80.46 -115.34 -12.66
N LYS A 222 -80.46 -114.92 -13.93
CA LYS A 222 -80.87 -115.77 -15.04
C LYS A 222 -79.94 -116.97 -15.23
N ALA A 223 -78.63 -116.79 -15.17
CA ALA A 223 -77.63 -117.85 -15.28
C ALA A 223 -77.71 -118.82 -14.09
N VAL A 224 -78.01 -118.32 -12.89
CA VAL A 224 -78.32 -119.14 -11.71
C VAL A 224 -79.59 -119.95 -11.95
N GLU A 225 -80.64 -119.37 -12.53
CA GLU A 225 -81.86 -120.10 -12.89
C GLU A 225 -81.67 -121.12 -14.03
N GLU A 226 -80.78 -120.87 -14.98
CA GLU A 226 -80.39 -121.82 -16.04
C GLU A 226 -79.50 -122.95 -15.51
N ASP A 227 -78.48 -122.66 -14.68
CA ASP A 227 -77.64 -123.67 -14.02
C ASP A 227 -78.45 -124.54 -13.06
N LYS A 228 -79.43 -123.95 -12.35
CA LYS A 228 -80.45 -124.71 -11.61
C LYS A 228 -81.21 -125.68 -12.52
N ARG A 229 -81.59 -125.28 -13.75
CA ARG A 229 -82.26 -126.18 -14.72
C ARG A 229 -81.33 -127.27 -15.24
N GLU A 230 -80.12 -126.94 -15.66
CA GLU A 230 -79.17 -127.89 -16.28
C GLU A 230 -78.61 -128.92 -15.30
N ARG A 231 -78.32 -128.54 -14.06
CA ARG A 231 -77.89 -129.48 -13.01
C ARG A 231 -79.05 -130.30 -12.41
N GLY A 232 -80.27 -130.15 -12.92
CA GLY A 232 -81.47 -130.80 -12.40
C GLY A 232 -81.88 -130.32 -10.99
N ILE A 233 -81.22 -129.29 -10.45
CA ILE A 233 -81.49 -128.74 -9.12
C ILE A 233 -82.85 -128.05 -9.08
N GLY A 234 -83.30 -127.40 -10.15
CA GLY A 234 -84.63 -126.80 -10.26
C GLY A 234 -85.77 -127.83 -10.27
N ALA A 235 -85.51 -129.03 -10.81
CA ALA A 235 -86.43 -130.16 -10.74
C ALA A 235 -86.39 -130.83 -9.35
N ALA A 236 -85.22 -130.94 -8.72
CA ALA A 236 -85.06 -131.43 -7.35
C ALA A 236 -85.65 -130.46 -6.30
N ILE A 237 -85.52 -129.15 -6.48
CA ILE A 237 -86.11 -128.09 -5.64
C ILE A 237 -87.61 -127.97 -5.90
N SER A 238 -88.10 -128.11 -7.13
CA SER A 238 -89.56 -128.13 -7.40
C SER A 238 -90.23 -129.41 -6.91
N TYR A 239 -89.55 -130.56 -7.01
CA TYR A 239 -90.03 -131.83 -6.44
C TYR A 239 -89.98 -131.81 -4.91
N SER A 240 -88.95 -131.21 -4.30
CA SER A 240 -88.88 -131.04 -2.84
C SER A 240 -89.86 -129.98 -2.34
N LEU A 241 -90.02 -128.81 -2.96
CA LEU A 241 -91.00 -127.78 -2.57
C LEU A 241 -92.46 -128.23 -2.80
N ARG A 242 -92.72 -129.06 -3.82
CA ARG A 242 -94.05 -129.67 -4.06
C ARG A 242 -94.34 -130.79 -3.05
N ASN A 243 -93.31 -131.49 -2.54
CA ASN A 243 -93.47 -132.43 -1.41
C ASN A 243 -93.39 -131.74 -0.03
N PHE A 244 -92.84 -130.52 0.07
CA PHE A 244 -92.73 -129.77 1.33
C PHE A 244 -93.92 -128.86 1.61
N THR A 245 -94.62 -128.33 0.58
CA THR A 245 -95.85 -127.56 0.80
C THR A 245 -97.12 -128.42 0.89
N THR A 246 -97.10 -129.65 0.36
CA THR A 246 -98.08 -130.69 0.75
C THR A 246 -97.88 -131.19 2.19
N TYR A 247 -96.81 -130.75 2.89
CA TYR A 247 -96.51 -131.08 4.30
C TYR A 247 -96.66 -129.91 5.28
N ARG A 248 -97.13 -128.73 4.84
CA ARG A 248 -97.44 -127.59 5.74
C ARG A 248 -98.78 -126.92 5.44
N GLY A 249 -99.76 -127.74 5.08
CA GLY A 249 -101.16 -127.56 5.47
C GLY A 249 -101.42 -128.26 6.81
N ARG A 250 -100.94 -127.63 7.89
CA ARG A 250 -101.47 -127.70 9.25
C ARG A 250 -101.15 -126.37 9.93
#